data_AF-A0A818CBF2-F1
#
_entry.id   AF-A0A818CBF2-F1
#
_cell.length_a   1.000
_cell.length_b   1.000
_cell.length_c   1.000
_cell.angle_alpha   90.00
_cell.angle_beta   90.00
_cell.angle_gamma   90.00
#
_symmetry.space_group_name_H-M   'P 1'
#
loop_
_entity.id
_entity.type
_entity.pdbx_description
1 polymer ?
#
loop_
_entity_poly.entity_id
_entity_poly.type
_entity_poly.pdbx_seq_one_letter_code
_entity_poly.pdbx_strand_id
1 'polypeptide(L)'
;TCVPECKNNGTCTSQNNCTCPSGFSGPTCEVQSTELCPENETFGKKPILLITFGNGSSQYSQAIPSRFNFSTTYKQKFEPKTYDGSFSFINSIHDDFDGHWHTNARDHTGDPGGYMFIVNADERPGQFYNGTVNDLCIGLRYEFSVYLANLMSIGGDIKPNVRFEVRSPSLENRLLAKLSSGEIPEEKTLTWKKYGLSFITSSSTVNLLMISDAPGGGGNDIGIDDIALNVCSSYKGNGFCPSN
;
A
#
# COMPACT_ATOMS: atom_id res chain seq x y z
N THR A 1 11.41 27.89 -17.43
CA THR A 1 11.91 26.89 -18.40
C THR A 1 12.56 25.77 -17.61
N CYS A 2 12.49 24.54 -18.12
CA CYS A 2 13.03 23.36 -17.46
C CYS A 2 14.22 22.84 -18.26
N VAL A 3 15.35 22.66 -17.58
CA VAL A 3 16.55 22.04 -18.14
C VAL A 3 17.04 21.02 -17.09
N PRO A 4 16.91 19.70 -17.34
CA PRO A 4 16.44 19.06 -18.57
C PRO A 4 14.93 19.27 -18.84
N GLU A 5 14.51 19.04 -20.08
CA GLU A 5 13.09 19.10 -20.46
C GLU A 5 12.26 18.05 -19.71
N CYS A 6 11.00 18.40 -19.44
CA CYS A 6 10.03 17.45 -18.90
C CYS A 6 9.75 16.36 -19.96
N LYS A 7 9.79 15.09 -19.54
CA LYS A 7 9.49 13.91 -20.34
C LYS A 7 8.02 13.50 -20.19
N ASN A 8 7.59 12.51 -20.96
CA ASN A 8 6.28 11.84 -20.83
C ASN A 8 5.08 12.81 -20.70
N ASN A 9 5.04 13.84 -21.55
CA ASN A 9 4.00 14.89 -21.54
C ASN A 9 3.90 15.70 -20.23
N GLY A 10 4.98 15.77 -19.44
CA GLY A 10 5.10 16.68 -18.31
C GLY A 10 5.07 18.14 -18.72
N THR A 11 4.42 18.97 -17.90
CA THR A 11 4.31 20.42 -18.14
C THR A 11 5.31 21.15 -17.25
N CYS A 12 6.20 21.95 -17.85
CA CYS A 12 7.10 22.81 -17.09
C CYS A 12 6.33 24.01 -16.52
N THR A 13 6.09 24.02 -15.22
CA THR A 13 5.27 25.05 -14.55
C THR A 13 6.10 26.17 -13.93
N SER A 14 7.36 25.89 -13.59
CA SER A 14 8.32 26.92 -13.16
C SER A 14 9.76 26.50 -13.49
N GLN A 15 10.76 27.28 -13.06
CA GLN A 15 12.16 26.98 -13.39
C GLN A 15 12.58 25.62 -12.82
N ASN A 16 12.90 24.69 -13.72
CA ASN A 16 13.26 23.29 -13.41
C ASN A 16 12.23 22.52 -12.58
N ASN A 17 10.94 22.87 -12.70
CA ASN A 17 9.85 22.15 -12.03
C ASN A 17 8.83 21.64 -13.05
N CYS A 18 8.69 20.32 -13.12
CA CYS A 18 7.77 19.62 -13.99
C CYS A 18 6.54 19.12 -13.21
N THR A 19 5.34 19.45 -13.70
CA THR A 19 4.10 18.81 -13.28
C THR A 19 3.85 17.58 -14.16
N CYS A 20 3.79 16.39 -13.55
CA CYS A 20 3.69 15.13 -14.27
C CYS A 20 2.23 14.66 -14.44
N PRO A 21 1.87 14.08 -15.60
CA PRO A 21 0.60 13.40 -15.78
C PRO A 21 0.45 12.20 -14.81
N SER A 22 -0.79 11.73 -14.64
CA SER A 22 -1.05 10.51 -13.85
C SER A 22 -0.23 9.34 -14.39
N GLY A 23 0.34 8.53 -13.49
CA GLY A 23 1.24 7.43 -13.83
C GLY A 23 2.68 7.86 -14.15
N PHE A 24 3.06 9.12 -13.92
CA PHE A 24 4.44 9.58 -14.07
C PHE A 24 4.93 10.39 -12.86
N SER A 25 6.21 10.27 -12.55
CA SER A 25 6.88 10.92 -11.42
C SER A 25 8.36 11.21 -11.75
N GLY A 26 9.06 11.87 -10.83
CA GLY A 26 10.45 12.29 -10.97
C GLY A 26 10.61 13.75 -11.39
N PRO A 27 11.82 14.34 -11.24
CA PRO A 27 12.06 15.77 -11.52
C PRO A 27 11.73 16.20 -12.95
N THR A 28 11.82 15.27 -13.90
CA THR A 28 11.48 15.48 -15.30
C THR A 28 10.35 14.57 -15.77
N CYS A 29 9.54 14.01 -14.87
CA CYS A 29 8.51 13.03 -15.20
C CYS A 29 9.06 11.77 -15.92
N GLU A 30 10.33 11.45 -15.70
CA GLU A 30 11.03 10.35 -16.36
C GLU A 30 10.65 8.98 -15.83
N VAL A 31 10.06 8.91 -14.62
CA VAL A 31 9.66 7.67 -14.00
C VAL A 31 8.21 7.39 -14.36
N GLN A 32 7.97 6.32 -15.11
CA GLN A 32 6.61 5.81 -15.30
C GLN A 32 6.24 4.93 -14.09
N SER A 33 5.25 5.37 -13.33
CA SER A 33 4.52 4.54 -12.37
C SER A 33 3.45 3.78 -13.16
N THR A 34 3.75 2.54 -13.54
CA THR A 34 2.75 1.64 -14.13
C THR A 34 1.90 1.01 -13.02
N GLU A 35 0.76 0.43 -13.40
CA GLU A 35 0.00 -0.49 -12.54
C GLU A 35 0.87 -1.70 -12.10
N LEU A 36 0.27 -2.75 -11.55
CA LEU A 36 0.94 -4.01 -11.17
C LEU A 36 1.83 -4.54 -12.32
N CYS A 37 2.80 -5.44 -12.03
CA CYS A 37 3.59 -6.08 -13.10
C CYS A 37 2.61 -6.68 -14.13
N PRO A 38 2.89 -6.61 -15.45
CA PRO A 38 2.05 -7.21 -16.47
C PRO A 38 1.78 -8.71 -16.19
N GLU A 39 0.55 -9.19 -16.43
CA GLU A 39 0.10 -10.55 -16.08
C GLU A 39 0.94 -11.69 -16.68
N ASN A 40 1.71 -11.42 -17.74
CA ASN A 40 2.58 -12.38 -18.40
C ASN A 40 3.95 -12.58 -17.68
N GLU A 41 4.15 -11.97 -16.51
CA GLU A 41 5.38 -12.07 -15.74
C GLU A 41 5.28 -13.07 -14.59
N THR A 42 6.20 -14.04 -14.53
CA THR A 42 6.25 -15.02 -13.44
C THR A 42 7.02 -14.46 -12.25
N PHE A 43 6.41 -14.14 -11.12
CA PHE A 43 7.18 -13.69 -9.94
C PHE A 43 8.30 -14.67 -9.56
N GLY A 44 9.42 -14.16 -9.02
CA GLY A 44 10.41 -15.03 -8.38
C GLY A 44 9.73 -15.95 -7.35
N LYS A 45 10.23 -17.17 -7.15
CA LYS A 45 9.55 -18.22 -6.34
C LYS A 45 9.16 -17.79 -4.91
N LYS A 46 9.72 -16.71 -4.38
CA LYS A 46 9.42 -16.15 -3.07
C LYS A 46 9.42 -14.61 -3.12
N PRO A 47 8.43 -13.95 -2.50
CA PRO A 47 8.45 -12.49 -2.35
C PRO A 47 9.61 -12.02 -1.47
N ILE A 48 10.11 -10.81 -1.74
CA ILE A 48 11.15 -10.14 -0.93
C ILE A 48 10.56 -9.74 0.42
N LEU A 49 9.31 -9.27 0.41
CA LEU A 49 8.51 -8.94 1.57
C LEU A 49 7.16 -9.61 1.42
N LEU A 50 6.65 -10.25 2.48
CA LEU A 50 5.26 -10.69 2.58
C LEU A 50 4.80 -10.53 4.02
N ILE A 51 3.70 -9.81 4.23
CA ILE A 51 3.07 -9.61 5.53
C ILE A 51 1.60 -10.06 5.43
N THR A 52 1.30 -11.19 6.06
CA THR A 52 -0.05 -11.77 6.19
C THR A 52 -0.64 -11.58 7.60
N PHE A 53 0.06 -10.79 8.44
CA PHE A 53 -0.25 -10.56 9.86
C PHE A 53 -0.35 -11.80 10.79
N GLY A 54 -0.09 -13.00 10.26
CA GLY A 54 -0.09 -14.27 10.99
C GLY A 54 -1.51 -14.81 11.23
N ASN A 55 -1.64 -15.80 12.12
CA ASN A 55 -2.94 -16.39 12.45
C ASN A 55 -3.08 -16.70 13.95
N GLY A 56 -4.32 -16.97 14.37
CA GLY A 56 -4.62 -17.41 15.73
C GLY A 56 -6.10 -17.66 15.98
N SER A 57 -6.42 -18.23 17.14
CA SER A 57 -7.79 -18.55 17.54
C SER A 57 -8.55 -17.36 18.14
N SER A 58 -7.85 -16.41 18.76
CA SER A 58 -8.45 -15.19 19.32
C SER A 58 -8.90 -14.26 18.20
N GLN A 59 -10.00 -13.53 18.39
CA GLN A 59 -10.49 -12.62 17.35
C GLN A 59 -9.47 -11.53 16.98
N TYR A 60 -8.61 -11.13 17.91
CA TYR A 60 -7.58 -10.13 17.70
C TYR A 60 -6.19 -10.63 18.12
N SER A 61 -5.17 -10.09 17.46
CA SER A 61 -3.76 -10.42 17.69
C SER A 61 -3.11 -9.49 18.71
N GLN A 62 -2.12 -10.00 19.44
CA GLN A 62 -1.22 -9.22 20.30
C GLN A 62 0.04 -8.73 19.55
N ALA A 63 0.15 -9.04 18.25
CA ALA A 63 1.24 -8.55 17.42
C ALA A 63 1.18 -7.02 17.29
N ILE A 64 2.35 -6.39 17.15
CA ILE A 64 2.49 -4.95 16.92
C ILE A 64 3.18 -4.69 15.56
N PRO A 65 3.00 -3.51 14.93
CA PRO A 65 3.56 -3.21 13.61
C PRO A 65 5.05 -3.51 13.44
N SER A 66 5.87 -3.26 14.48
CA SER A 66 7.31 -3.52 14.44
C SER A 66 7.66 -5.01 14.29
N ARG A 67 6.77 -5.93 14.67
CA ARG A 67 6.92 -7.37 14.41
C ARG A 67 6.95 -7.67 12.90
N PHE A 68 6.28 -6.84 12.11
CA PHE A 68 6.21 -6.94 10.66
C PHE A 68 7.07 -5.87 9.95
N ASN A 69 7.99 -5.23 10.69
CA ASN A 69 8.93 -4.22 10.20
C ASN A 69 8.29 -3.00 9.53
N PHE A 70 7.16 -2.52 10.06
CA PHE A 70 6.58 -1.26 9.61
C PHE A 70 6.12 -0.38 10.77
N SER A 71 5.85 0.88 10.46
CA SER A 71 5.19 1.84 11.35
C SER A 71 3.95 2.42 10.69
N THR A 72 3.04 2.96 11.51
CA THR A 72 1.79 3.57 11.09
C THR A 72 1.48 4.77 11.98
N THR A 73 0.72 5.74 11.47
CA THR A 73 0.24 6.88 12.27
C THR A 73 -1.03 6.54 13.06
N TYR A 74 -1.67 5.41 12.76
CA TYR A 74 -2.90 4.97 13.43
C TYR A 74 -2.61 4.35 14.79
N LYS A 75 -3.51 4.56 15.76
CA LYS A 75 -3.33 4.04 17.12
C LYS A 75 -3.80 2.60 17.21
N GLN A 76 -2.93 1.68 17.65
CA GLN A 76 -3.33 0.28 17.81
C GLN A 76 -4.33 0.10 18.96
N LYS A 77 -5.29 -0.79 18.74
CA LYS A 77 -6.18 -1.38 19.74
C LYS A 77 -5.87 -2.86 19.90
N PHE A 78 -5.87 -3.34 21.14
CA PHE A 78 -5.74 -4.75 21.49
C PHE A 78 -7.11 -5.33 21.85
N GLU A 79 -8.04 -5.12 20.94
CA GLU A 79 -9.43 -5.55 20.99
C GLU A 79 -9.98 -5.58 19.55
N PRO A 80 -11.04 -6.33 19.26
CA PRO A 80 -11.62 -6.36 17.92
C PRO A 80 -12.18 -5.01 17.47
N LYS A 81 -12.68 -4.22 18.44
CA LYS A 81 -13.34 -2.95 18.19
C LYS A 81 -12.36 -1.81 17.90
N THR A 82 -12.65 -1.04 16.87
CA THR A 82 -11.90 0.14 16.45
C THR A 82 -12.73 1.43 16.59
N TYR A 83 -12.02 2.54 16.54
CA TYR A 83 -12.52 3.92 16.58
C TYR A 83 -11.73 4.75 15.56
N ASP A 84 -12.23 5.91 15.18
CA ASP A 84 -11.57 6.78 14.21
C ASP A 84 -10.11 7.04 14.59
N GLY A 85 -9.22 6.86 13.60
CA GLY A 85 -7.78 6.98 13.79
C GLY A 85 -7.12 5.81 14.53
N SER A 86 -7.80 4.66 14.61
CA SER A 86 -7.26 3.46 15.25
C SER A 86 -7.38 2.21 14.38
N PHE A 87 -6.63 1.18 14.78
CA PHE A 87 -6.55 -0.06 14.03
C PHE A 87 -6.43 -1.29 14.94
N SER A 88 -6.77 -2.45 14.39
CA SER A 88 -6.55 -3.75 15.02
C SER A 88 -6.08 -4.78 14.01
N PHE A 89 -5.34 -5.79 14.47
CA PHE A 89 -5.13 -7.02 13.71
C PHE A 89 -6.17 -8.05 14.16
N ILE A 90 -7.09 -8.44 13.27
CA ILE A 90 -8.24 -9.30 13.61
C ILE A 90 -8.43 -10.43 12.61
N ASN A 91 -8.98 -11.56 13.04
CA ASN A 91 -9.22 -12.71 12.15
C ASN A 91 -10.67 -12.84 11.67
N SER A 92 -11.55 -11.96 12.16
CA SER A 92 -12.91 -11.75 11.65
C SER A 92 -13.41 -10.38 12.05
N ILE A 93 -13.99 -9.66 11.08
CA ILE A 93 -14.55 -8.32 11.26
C ILE A 93 -15.57 -8.32 12.41
N HIS A 94 -15.33 -7.47 13.41
CA HIS A 94 -16.25 -7.26 14.53
C HIS A 94 -17.40 -6.34 14.10
N ASP A 95 -18.53 -6.46 14.80
CA ASP A 95 -19.69 -5.61 14.57
C ASP A 95 -19.52 -4.24 15.24
N ASP A 96 -18.60 -3.43 14.72
CA ASP A 96 -18.26 -2.13 15.31
C ASP A 96 -19.39 -1.09 15.12
N PHE A 97 -20.24 -1.30 14.11
CA PHE A 97 -21.19 -0.33 13.59
C PHE A 97 -22.56 -0.94 13.25
N ASP A 98 -23.13 -1.79 14.13
CA ASP A 98 -24.52 -2.27 14.01
C ASP A 98 -24.88 -2.86 12.62
N GLY A 99 -23.94 -3.60 12.04
CA GLY A 99 -24.06 -4.26 10.75
C GLY A 99 -23.68 -3.41 9.54
N HIS A 100 -23.18 -2.19 9.73
CA HIS A 100 -22.73 -1.35 8.62
C HIS A 100 -21.41 -1.84 8.01
N TRP A 101 -20.55 -2.50 8.78
CA TRP A 101 -19.37 -3.20 8.27
C TRP A 101 -19.70 -4.64 7.85
N HIS A 102 -18.83 -5.25 7.05
CA HIS A 102 -18.89 -6.66 6.68
C HIS A 102 -18.59 -7.62 7.85
N THR A 103 -19.43 -7.61 8.90
CA THR A 103 -19.29 -8.42 10.12
C THR A 103 -19.06 -9.91 9.81
N ASN A 104 -18.13 -10.53 10.53
CA ASN A 104 -17.68 -11.92 10.40
C ASN A 104 -16.89 -12.27 9.12
N ALA A 105 -16.72 -11.34 8.18
CA ALA A 105 -15.85 -11.59 7.03
C ALA A 105 -14.40 -11.81 7.50
N ARG A 106 -13.68 -12.63 6.75
CA ARG A 106 -12.33 -13.14 7.07
C ARG A 106 -11.26 -12.41 6.27
N ASP A 107 -10.01 -12.65 6.66
CA ASP A 107 -8.82 -12.17 5.98
C ASP A 107 -8.74 -12.69 4.54
N HIS A 108 -7.78 -12.18 3.78
CA HIS A 108 -7.59 -12.56 2.39
C HIS A 108 -6.73 -13.81 2.23
N THR A 109 -5.71 -13.98 3.08
CA THR A 109 -4.74 -15.10 3.01
C THR A 109 -5.45 -16.46 2.97
N GLY A 110 -6.57 -16.57 3.70
CA GLY A 110 -7.48 -17.71 3.63
C GLY A 110 -7.03 -18.92 4.44
N ASP A 111 -6.02 -18.75 5.30
CA ASP A 111 -5.64 -19.76 6.27
C ASP A 111 -6.54 -19.72 7.51
N PRO A 112 -6.74 -20.85 8.20
CA PRO A 112 -7.61 -20.89 9.38
C PRO A 112 -7.16 -19.90 10.47
N GLY A 113 -7.98 -18.89 10.73
CA GLY A 113 -7.73 -17.86 11.75
C GLY A 113 -6.70 -16.82 11.32
N GLY A 114 -6.46 -16.63 10.02
CA GLY A 114 -5.61 -15.58 9.46
C GLY A 114 -6.04 -14.20 9.95
N TYR A 115 -5.08 -13.38 10.37
CA TYR A 115 -5.32 -12.01 10.78
C TYR A 115 -5.22 -11.07 9.58
N MET A 116 -6.08 -10.07 9.54
CA MET A 116 -6.00 -8.91 8.64
C MET A 116 -5.76 -7.64 9.46
N PHE A 117 -5.28 -6.60 8.80
CA PHE A 117 -5.10 -5.26 9.37
C PHE A 117 -6.32 -4.40 9.01
N ILE A 118 -7.21 -4.17 9.97
CA ILE A 118 -8.35 -3.25 9.78
C ILE A 118 -8.01 -1.87 10.31
N VAL A 119 -8.44 -0.83 9.60
CA VAL A 119 -8.26 0.56 10.02
C VAL A 119 -9.60 1.28 9.92
N ASN A 120 -10.06 1.81 11.06
CA ASN A 120 -11.08 2.85 11.06
C ASN A 120 -10.37 4.18 10.82
N ALA A 121 -10.53 4.73 9.62
CA ALA A 121 -9.66 5.79 9.14
C ALA A 121 -10.06 7.17 9.74
N ASP A 122 -9.06 7.93 10.18
CA ASP A 122 -9.26 9.24 10.82
C ASP A 122 -9.82 10.26 9.82
N GLU A 123 -10.34 11.37 10.33
CA GLU A 123 -10.73 12.53 9.52
C GLU A 123 -9.53 13.12 8.77
N ARG A 124 -8.33 12.99 9.34
CA ARG A 124 -7.08 13.46 8.74
C ARG A 124 -6.34 12.30 8.07
N PRO A 125 -5.89 12.46 6.82
CA PRO A 125 -5.07 11.46 6.14
C PRO A 125 -3.87 10.99 6.96
N GLY A 126 -3.81 9.69 7.25
CA GLY A 126 -2.72 9.02 7.95
C GLY A 126 -1.92 8.07 7.07
N GLN A 127 -0.80 7.59 7.57
CA GLN A 127 -0.02 6.50 6.96
C GLN A 127 -0.52 5.16 7.50
N PHE A 128 -1.17 4.38 6.65
CA PHE A 128 -1.51 2.99 6.96
C PHE A 128 -0.25 2.14 7.13
N TYR A 129 0.74 2.36 6.28
CA TYR A 129 1.99 1.60 6.28
C TYR A 129 3.17 2.49 5.91
N ASN A 130 4.27 2.33 6.63
CA ASN A 130 5.57 2.89 6.33
C ASN A 130 6.64 1.87 6.71
N GLY A 131 7.22 1.20 5.70
CA GLY A 131 8.23 0.16 5.86
C GLY A 131 9.47 0.43 5.01
N THR A 132 10.64 0.06 5.51
CA THR A 132 11.91 0.13 4.78
C THR A 132 12.31 -1.24 4.29
N VAL A 133 12.63 -1.36 3.00
CA VAL A 133 13.16 -2.59 2.41
C VAL A 133 14.59 -2.35 1.95
N ASN A 134 15.49 -3.27 2.32
CA ASN A 134 16.92 -3.24 2.00
C ASN A 134 17.27 -4.31 0.96
N ASP A 135 18.54 -4.34 0.58
CA ASP A 135 19.15 -5.38 -0.26
C ASP A 135 18.46 -5.57 -1.63
N LEU A 136 17.85 -4.50 -2.15
CA LEU A 136 17.30 -4.48 -3.49
C LEU A 136 18.43 -4.43 -4.53
N CYS A 137 18.28 -5.20 -5.61
CA CYS A 137 19.10 -5.04 -6.79
C CYS A 137 18.70 -3.76 -7.53
N ILE A 138 19.68 -2.90 -7.76
CA ILE A 138 19.57 -1.62 -8.45
C ILE A 138 19.28 -1.87 -9.93
N GLY A 139 18.33 -1.13 -10.50
CA GLY A 139 17.96 -1.22 -11.92
C GLY A 139 16.93 -2.32 -12.25
N LEU A 140 16.52 -3.13 -11.26
CA LEU A 140 15.39 -4.04 -11.42
C LEU A 140 14.06 -3.34 -11.19
N ARG A 141 13.01 -3.89 -11.80
CA ARG A 141 11.62 -3.49 -11.58
C ARG A 141 11.01 -4.35 -10.48
N TYR A 142 10.35 -3.70 -9.53
CA TYR A 142 9.65 -4.32 -8.41
C TYR A 142 8.17 -3.97 -8.46
N GLU A 143 7.33 -4.85 -7.95
CA GLU A 143 5.92 -4.58 -7.63
C GLU A 143 5.76 -4.54 -6.12
N PHE A 144 5.29 -3.38 -5.63
CA PHE A 144 4.77 -3.23 -4.27
C PHE A 144 3.26 -3.36 -4.34
N SER A 145 2.70 -4.37 -3.68
CA SER A 145 1.28 -4.71 -3.76
C SER A 145 0.68 -5.07 -2.41
N VAL A 146 -0.65 -5.06 -2.35
CA VAL A 146 -1.46 -5.33 -1.17
C VAL A 146 -2.88 -5.72 -1.61
N TYR A 147 -3.58 -6.51 -0.81
CA TYR A 147 -5.02 -6.70 -0.95
C TYR A 147 -5.76 -5.72 -0.05
N LEU A 148 -6.68 -4.97 -0.65
CA LEU A 148 -7.51 -3.99 0.05
C LEU A 148 -8.97 -4.34 -0.12
N ALA A 149 -9.76 -4.05 0.90
CA ALA A 149 -11.22 -4.14 0.87
C ALA A 149 -11.83 -2.94 1.59
N ASN A 150 -12.95 -2.43 1.07
CA ASN A 150 -13.78 -1.49 1.81
C ASN A 150 -14.52 -2.26 2.92
N LEU A 151 -14.42 -1.80 4.17
CA LEU A 151 -15.08 -2.48 5.29
C LEU A 151 -16.59 -2.24 5.32
N MET A 152 -17.06 -1.13 4.72
CA MET A 152 -18.47 -0.81 4.62
C MET A 152 -19.19 -1.85 3.76
N SER A 153 -20.34 -2.30 4.24
CA SER A 153 -21.29 -3.17 3.56
C SER A 153 -22.56 -2.45 3.13
N ILE A 154 -22.89 -1.36 3.84
CA ILE A 154 -23.98 -0.44 3.53
C ILE A 154 -23.74 0.93 4.14
N GLY A 155 -24.01 1.99 3.37
CA GLY A 155 -24.13 3.35 3.88
C GLY A 155 -22.79 4.08 4.08
N GLY A 156 -21.74 3.68 3.37
CA GLY A 156 -20.50 4.45 3.30
C GLY A 156 -20.63 5.67 2.38
N ASP A 157 -20.70 6.87 2.96
CA ASP A 157 -20.71 8.13 2.19
C ASP A 157 -19.34 8.42 1.57
N ILE A 158 -18.27 7.97 2.22
CA ILE A 158 -16.89 8.12 1.77
C ILE A 158 -16.30 6.74 1.52
N LYS A 159 -15.59 6.58 0.41
CA LYS A 159 -14.88 5.35 0.09
C LYS A 159 -13.40 5.48 0.44
N PRO A 160 -12.76 4.41 0.95
CA PRO A 160 -11.33 4.40 1.11
C PRO A 160 -10.62 4.67 -0.21
N ASN A 161 -9.48 5.36 -0.15
CA ASN A 161 -8.57 5.56 -1.27
C ASN A 161 -7.15 5.52 -0.69
N VAL A 162 -6.28 4.71 -1.30
CA VAL A 162 -4.91 4.51 -0.85
C VAL A 162 -3.96 5.07 -1.88
N ARG A 163 -3.11 5.99 -1.45
CA ARG A 163 -1.95 6.44 -2.20
C ARG A 163 -0.73 5.60 -1.82
N PHE A 164 -0.16 4.95 -2.82
CA PHE A 164 1.11 4.25 -2.77
C PHE A 164 2.24 5.23 -3.09
N GLU A 165 3.30 5.21 -2.29
CA GLU A 165 4.52 5.95 -2.58
C GLU A 165 5.74 5.08 -2.34
N VAL A 166 6.73 5.22 -3.22
CA VAL A 166 8.08 4.68 -3.03
C VAL A 166 9.02 5.85 -2.91
N ARG A 167 9.81 5.88 -1.83
CA ARG A 167 10.69 7.01 -1.52
C ARG A 167 12.12 6.56 -1.24
N SER A 168 13.07 7.44 -1.55
CA SER A 168 14.46 7.29 -1.11
C SER A 168 14.55 7.38 0.41
N PRO A 169 15.34 6.51 1.08
CA PRO A 169 15.55 6.56 2.53
C PRO A 169 16.50 7.69 2.96
N SER A 170 17.07 8.45 2.00
CA SER A 170 17.95 9.59 2.28
C SER A 170 17.20 10.73 2.98
N LEU A 171 17.95 11.66 3.59
CA LEU A 171 17.41 12.85 4.26
C LEU A 171 16.48 13.70 3.38
N GLU A 172 16.62 13.60 2.06
CA GLU A 172 15.79 14.30 1.08
C GLU A 172 14.41 13.68 0.87
N ASN A 173 14.17 12.46 1.37
CA ASN A 173 12.91 11.71 1.28
C ASN A 173 12.27 11.73 -0.13
N ARG A 174 13.14 11.65 -1.15
CA ARG A 174 12.79 11.88 -2.55
C ARG A 174 11.74 10.88 -3.03
N LEU A 175 10.66 11.37 -3.65
CA LEU A 175 9.64 10.54 -4.28
C LEU A 175 10.18 9.86 -5.54
N LEU A 176 10.11 8.53 -5.58
CA LEU A 176 10.56 7.69 -6.69
C LEU A 176 9.38 7.28 -7.57
N ALA A 177 8.33 6.74 -6.96
CA ALA A 177 7.11 6.32 -7.65
C ALA A 177 5.86 6.66 -6.81
N LYS A 178 4.73 6.89 -7.48
CA LYS A 178 3.45 7.17 -6.84
C LYS A 178 2.29 6.66 -7.69
N LEU A 179 1.31 6.04 -7.05
CA LEU A 179 0.04 5.67 -7.66
C LEU A 179 -1.08 5.80 -6.62
N SER A 180 -2.29 6.15 -7.04
CA SER A 180 -3.49 6.07 -6.22
C SER A 180 -4.29 4.84 -6.64
N SER A 181 -4.90 4.14 -5.69
CA SER A 181 -5.86 3.06 -5.97
C SER A 181 -7.14 3.57 -6.64
N GLY A 182 -7.40 4.87 -6.57
CA GLY A 182 -8.76 5.40 -6.73
C GLY A 182 -9.64 5.02 -5.54
N GLU A 183 -10.94 5.36 -5.64
CA GLU A 183 -11.93 4.92 -4.66
C GLU A 183 -12.06 3.38 -4.65
N ILE A 184 -12.05 2.79 -3.46
CA ILE A 184 -12.31 1.37 -3.25
C ILE A 184 -13.81 1.23 -2.95
N PRO A 185 -14.62 0.73 -3.90
CA PRO A 185 -16.07 0.76 -3.77
C PRO A 185 -16.55 -0.16 -2.65
N GLU A 186 -17.69 0.21 -2.07
CA GLU A 186 -18.53 -0.69 -1.26
C GLU A 186 -19.06 -1.83 -2.15
N GLU A 187 -19.10 -3.04 -1.62
CA GLU A 187 -19.56 -4.24 -2.33
C GLU A 187 -20.59 -4.98 -1.48
N LYS A 188 -21.43 -5.83 -2.08
CA LYS A 188 -22.44 -6.59 -1.32
C LYS A 188 -21.84 -7.60 -0.34
N THR A 189 -20.64 -8.06 -0.66
CA THR A 189 -19.85 -9.00 0.15
C THR A 189 -18.43 -8.46 0.19
N LEU A 190 -17.74 -8.62 1.33
CA LEU A 190 -16.35 -8.18 1.45
C LEU A 190 -15.52 -8.77 0.30
N THR A 191 -15.01 -7.89 -0.56
CA THR A 191 -14.28 -8.27 -1.76
C THR A 191 -12.88 -7.69 -1.69
N TRP A 192 -11.91 -8.56 -1.50
CA TRP A 192 -10.49 -8.22 -1.56
C TRP A 192 -10.06 -8.04 -3.01
N LYS A 193 -9.45 -6.89 -3.32
CA LYS A 193 -8.86 -6.61 -4.63
C LYS A 193 -7.39 -6.23 -4.45
N LYS A 194 -6.55 -6.69 -5.38
CA LYS A 194 -5.11 -6.40 -5.35
C LYS A 194 -4.86 -5.00 -5.91
N TYR A 195 -4.16 -4.18 -5.15
CA TYR A 195 -3.71 -2.84 -5.53
C TYR A 195 -2.20 -2.73 -5.31
N GLY A 196 -1.59 -1.70 -5.89
CA GLY A 196 -0.16 -1.46 -5.76
C GLY A 196 0.40 -0.64 -6.91
N LEU A 197 1.71 -0.62 -7.04
CA LEU A 197 2.41 -0.05 -8.19
C LEU A 197 3.67 -0.84 -8.50
N SER A 198 4.18 -0.67 -9.71
CA SER A 198 5.53 -1.14 -10.05
C SER A 198 6.50 0.03 -10.25
N PHE A 199 7.76 -0.18 -9.87
CA PHE A 199 8.81 0.84 -9.89
C PHE A 199 10.18 0.25 -10.19
N ILE A 200 11.09 1.06 -10.76
CA ILE A 200 12.50 0.72 -10.89
C ILE A 200 13.27 1.50 -9.84
N THR A 201 14.11 0.82 -9.05
CA THR A 201 14.92 1.49 -8.02
C THR A 201 16.33 1.80 -8.51
N SER A 202 16.85 2.96 -8.12
CA SER A 202 18.26 3.34 -8.29
C SER A 202 19.09 3.14 -7.02
N SER A 203 18.50 2.56 -5.98
CA SER A 203 19.07 2.36 -4.64
C SER A 203 18.76 0.94 -4.15
N SER A 204 19.66 0.38 -3.34
CA SER A 204 19.42 -0.91 -2.68
C SER A 204 18.46 -0.84 -1.50
N THR A 205 18.12 0.37 -1.05
CA THR A 205 17.14 0.61 0.01
C THR A 205 16.09 1.61 -0.44
N VAL A 206 14.82 1.33 -0.13
CA VAL A 206 13.67 2.21 -0.36
C VAL A 206 12.70 2.17 0.82
N ASN A 207 11.92 3.25 0.99
CA ASN A 207 10.76 3.28 1.85
C ASN A 207 9.51 3.05 1.01
N LEU A 208 8.64 2.16 1.46
CA LEU A 208 7.34 1.83 0.87
C LEU A 208 6.24 2.40 1.78
N LEU A 209 5.35 3.22 1.23
CA LEU A 209 4.30 3.88 1.98
C LEU A 209 2.92 3.56 1.39
N MET A 210 1.95 3.34 2.27
CA MET A 210 0.52 3.38 1.97
C MET A 210 -0.11 4.48 2.82
N ILE A 211 -0.75 5.44 2.16
CA ILE A 211 -1.24 6.66 2.78
C ILE A 211 -2.73 6.78 2.45
N SER A 212 -3.55 7.13 3.43
CA SER A 212 -4.94 7.50 3.16
C SER A 212 -4.98 8.71 2.22
N ASP A 213 -5.76 8.61 1.16
CA ASP A 213 -6.01 9.67 0.17
C ASP A 213 -7.52 9.89 -0.05
N ALA A 214 -8.33 9.43 0.92
CA ALA A 214 -9.75 9.70 0.99
C ALA A 214 -10.00 10.96 1.85
N PRO A 215 -11.11 11.68 1.60
CA PRO A 215 -11.65 12.59 2.59
C PRO A 215 -11.90 11.85 3.92
N GLY A 216 -11.81 12.56 5.03
CA GLY A 216 -12.19 12.04 6.34
C GLY A 216 -13.70 11.97 6.55
N GLY A 217 -14.18 11.03 7.36
CA GLY A 217 -15.60 10.91 7.75
C GLY A 217 -16.16 9.50 7.57
N GLY A 218 -17.48 9.35 7.59
CA GLY A 218 -18.14 8.04 7.60
C GLY A 218 -17.84 7.17 6.37
N GLY A 219 -17.12 6.06 6.60
CA GLY A 219 -16.98 4.93 5.67
C GLY A 219 -15.63 4.77 4.98
N ASN A 220 -14.65 5.65 5.22
CA ASN A 220 -13.30 5.54 4.65
C ASN A 220 -12.45 4.40 5.27
N ASP A 221 -13.11 3.45 5.93
CA ASP A 221 -12.56 2.34 6.68
C ASP A 221 -12.14 1.18 5.78
N ILE A 222 -10.97 0.62 6.07
CA ILE A 222 -10.27 -0.25 5.12
C ILE A 222 -9.73 -1.52 5.78
N GLY A 223 -9.93 -2.64 5.10
CA GLY A 223 -9.24 -3.90 5.35
C GLY A 223 -7.97 -3.96 4.50
N ILE A 224 -6.87 -4.36 5.13
CA ILE A 224 -5.55 -4.48 4.51
C ILE A 224 -5.02 -5.88 4.80
N ASP A 225 -4.61 -6.59 3.77
CA ASP A 225 -3.96 -7.90 3.91
C ASP A 225 -2.90 -8.13 2.81
N ASP A 226 -2.00 -9.08 3.04
CA ASP A 226 -1.02 -9.55 2.05
C ASP A 226 -0.15 -8.44 1.44
N ILE A 227 0.47 -7.61 2.28
CA ILE A 227 1.42 -6.59 1.82
C ILE A 227 2.68 -7.29 1.30
N ALA A 228 3.01 -7.08 0.02
CA ALA A 228 4.08 -7.81 -0.64
C ALA A 228 4.98 -6.93 -1.52
N LEU A 229 6.26 -7.30 -1.61
CA LEU A 229 7.21 -6.79 -2.59
C LEU A 229 7.78 -7.94 -3.42
N ASN A 230 7.65 -7.86 -4.74
CA ASN A 230 8.16 -8.87 -5.68
C ASN A 230 9.03 -8.24 -6.77
N VAL A 231 9.93 -9.03 -7.35
CA VAL A 231 10.64 -8.65 -8.60
C VAL A 231 9.74 -8.98 -9.79
N CYS A 232 9.54 -8.02 -10.69
CA CYS A 232 8.92 -8.26 -12.00
C CYS A 232 9.96 -9.03 -12.87
N SER A 233 9.71 -10.32 -13.13
CA SER A 233 10.72 -11.25 -13.67
C SER A 233 11.07 -11.08 -15.15
N SER A 234 10.26 -10.36 -15.93
CA SER A 234 10.54 -10.20 -17.37
C SER A 234 11.58 -9.11 -17.65
N TYR A 235 11.88 -8.26 -16.66
CA TYR A 235 12.85 -7.19 -16.83
C TYR A 235 14.28 -7.75 -16.80
N LYS A 236 14.77 -8.11 -17.99
CA LYS A 236 16.20 -8.35 -18.30
C LYS A 236 17.05 -7.07 -18.16
N GLY A 237 16.80 -6.27 -17.13
CA GLY A 237 17.71 -5.21 -16.73
C GLY A 237 18.99 -5.87 -16.23
N ASN A 238 20.15 -5.34 -16.61
CA ASN A 238 21.42 -5.66 -15.96
C ASN A 238 21.39 -5.06 -14.55
N GLY A 239 20.57 -5.64 -13.68
CA GLY A 239 20.42 -5.19 -12.31
C GLY A 239 21.70 -5.49 -11.53
N PHE A 240 22.17 -4.51 -10.77
CA PHE A 240 23.31 -4.71 -9.87
C PHE A 240 22.77 -5.09 -8.49
N CYS A 241 23.03 -6.32 -8.06
CA CYS A 241 22.72 -6.78 -6.72
C CYS A 241 23.97 -6.55 -5.85
N PRO A 242 23.96 -5.60 -4.90
CA PRO A 242 25.16 -5.25 -4.13
C PRO A 242 25.68 -6.35 -3.20
N SER A 243 24.92 -7.43 -3.03
CA SER A 243 25.15 -8.50 -2.05
C SER A 243 25.43 -9.88 -2.67
N ASN A 244 25.90 -9.94 -3.93
CA ASN A 244 26.53 -11.17 -4.47
C ASN A 244 28.05 -11.14 -4.26
#